data_AF-A0A8J2IJP2-F1
#
_entry.id   AF-A0A8J2IJP2-F1
#
_cell.length_a   1.000
_cell.length_b   1.000
_cell.length_c   1.000
_cell.angle_alpha   90.00
_cell.angle_beta   90.00
_cell.angle_gamma   90.00
#
_symmetry.space_group_name_H-M   'P 1'
#
loop_
_entity.id
_entity.type
_entity.pdbx_description
1 polymer ?
#
loop_
_entity_poly.entity_id
_entity_poly.type
_entity_poly.pdbx_seq_one_letter_code
_entity_poly.pdbx_strand_id
1 'polypeptide(L)'
;MATVPQSQLGKFRYLVRGAKPTPSTEAYLLPSLSEFGDHVTLPLTDLRPSLDLGEDSPYNLQVHGFTARRHASALHSAPYNRASWNNEKLLREIYFPEVVEFVQNLTGCKKAVVSAAVVRNRLYSEGDDSSVPEPEANAQPEVLDDTSHLFPPIFGNSVKDGVCPAPKVHLDCTPKGARHHIRRYHSEVTLAAADVIEAENRLLESGIEWNDLKDNYDGDKHGEGKIPHFALFSIWRPLKTVHRDPLAISSAASFPVSDYVPSDQREPTDHSIPAHLYRIIGDNNSQVIEGPNKNDDTYQTQSYLAYAPQDEEKASHGWHYISEQQPSDVLVIQLFDNEMEAHARAPLETGRGRSDLGVGGAIHSAFELVDQDEKAEARESIEVRVAAFW
;
A
#
# COMPACT_ATOMS: atom_id res chain seq x y z
N MET A 1 19.69 -31.92 -21.33
CA MET A 1 19.71 -31.52 -19.92
C MET A 1 18.77 -30.34 -19.79
N ALA A 2 17.67 -30.46 -19.04
CA ALA A 2 16.84 -29.30 -18.76
C ALA A 2 17.68 -28.35 -17.90
N THR A 3 17.94 -27.15 -18.41
CA THR A 3 18.54 -26.07 -17.64
C THR A 3 17.67 -25.81 -16.43
N VAL A 4 18.21 -26.04 -15.23
CA VAL A 4 17.58 -25.58 -13.99
C VAL A 4 17.38 -24.07 -14.17
N PRO A 5 16.15 -23.55 -14.10
CA PRO A 5 15.94 -22.12 -14.24
C PRO A 5 16.77 -21.42 -13.15
N GLN A 6 17.65 -20.53 -13.57
CA GLN A 6 18.46 -19.75 -12.66
C GLN A 6 17.52 -18.88 -11.84
N SER A 7 17.56 -19.01 -10.51
CA SER A 7 16.75 -18.17 -9.63
C SER A 7 17.07 -16.70 -9.91
N GLN A 8 16.06 -15.90 -10.23
CA GLN A 8 16.23 -14.47 -10.32
C GLN A 8 16.56 -13.92 -8.92
N LEU A 9 17.45 -12.92 -8.87
CA LEU A 9 17.87 -12.27 -7.64
C LEU A 9 17.55 -10.78 -7.69
N GLY A 10 17.02 -10.24 -6.59
CA GLY A 10 16.75 -8.82 -6.40
C GLY A 10 17.62 -8.23 -5.30
N LYS A 11 18.06 -6.97 -5.48
CA LYS A 11 18.75 -6.18 -4.47
C LYS A 11 17.73 -5.34 -3.71
N PHE A 12 17.62 -5.57 -2.42
CA PHE A 12 16.69 -4.89 -1.52
C PHE A 12 17.43 -3.99 -0.54
N ARG A 13 16.76 -2.92 -0.11
CA ARG A 13 17.26 -1.95 0.86
C ARG A 13 16.37 -2.01 2.10
N TYR A 14 16.93 -2.55 3.18
CA TYR A 14 16.28 -2.65 4.47
C TYR A 14 16.76 -1.56 5.41
N LEU A 15 15.95 -1.24 6.41
CA LEU A 15 16.36 -0.37 7.50
C LEU A 15 17.61 -0.96 8.17
N VAL A 16 18.58 -0.11 8.52
CA VAL A 16 19.77 -0.56 9.26
C VAL A 16 19.33 -1.20 10.58
N ARG A 17 19.74 -2.45 10.82
CA ARG A 17 19.30 -3.17 12.03
C ARG A 17 19.64 -2.42 13.33
N GLY A 18 18.63 -2.22 14.16
CA GLY A 18 18.73 -1.50 15.44
C GLY A 18 18.59 0.02 15.30
N ALA A 19 18.50 0.56 14.08
CA ALA A 19 18.16 1.96 13.88
C ALA A 19 16.70 2.23 14.28
N LYS A 20 16.45 3.43 14.81
CA LYS A 20 15.09 3.93 15.00
C LYS A 20 14.78 4.85 13.83
N PRO A 21 13.74 4.57 13.03
CA PRO A 21 13.44 5.38 11.88
C PRO A 21 13.07 6.79 12.32
N THR A 22 13.58 7.80 11.61
CA THR A 22 13.20 9.19 11.85
C THR A 22 11.71 9.36 11.52
N PRO A 23 10.87 9.88 12.44
CA PRO A 23 9.48 10.17 12.13
C PRO A 23 9.37 11.19 10.99
N SER A 24 8.45 10.96 10.05
CA SER A 24 8.22 11.93 8.99
C SER A 24 7.60 13.23 9.54
N THR A 25 8.11 14.37 9.08
CA THR A 25 7.52 15.68 9.35
C THR A 25 6.47 16.09 8.33
N GLU A 26 6.43 15.42 7.17
CA GLU A 26 5.55 15.72 6.05
C GLU A 26 4.66 14.52 5.71
N ALA A 27 3.52 14.80 5.08
CA ALA A 27 2.58 13.75 4.72
C ALA A 27 3.16 12.85 3.61
N TYR A 28 2.85 11.54 3.68
CA TYR A 28 3.16 10.54 2.65
C TYR A 28 4.65 10.19 2.43
N LEU A 29 5.58 10.72 3.21
CA LEU A 29 7.02 10.46 3.04
C LEU A 29 7.52 9.32 3.93
N LEU A 30 8.08 8.28 3.30
CA LEU A 30 8.90 7.29 4.01
C LEU A 30 10.25 7.92 4.44
N PRO A 31 10.92 7.40 5.49
CA PRO A 31 12.21 7.91 5.93
C PRO A 31 13.27 7.96 4.82
N SER A 32 14.30 8.76 5.00
CA SER A 32 15.38 8.92 4.01
C SER A 32 16.00 7.58 3.65
N LEU A 33 16.40 7.38 2.39
CA LEU A 33 17.08 6.16 1.96
C LEU A 33 18.41 5.93 2.68
N SER A 34 19.00 6.99 3.24
CA SER A 34 20.20 6.88 4.09
C SER A 34 19.97 6.01 5.33
N GLU A 35 18.72 5.86 5.78
CA GLU A 35 18.34 4.97 6.88
C GLU A 35 18.20 3.50 6.42
N PHE A 36 18.09 3.26 5.10
CA PHE A 36 17.96 1.93 4.49
C PHE A 36 19.31 1.41 3.97
N GLY A 37 20.29 1.38 4.87
CA GLY A 37 21.67 1.01 4.59
C GLY A 37 21.96 -0.49 4.52
N ASP A 38 21.02 -1.35 4.89
CA ASP A 38 21.21 -2.81 4.83
C ASP A 38 20.82 -3.34 3.44
N HIS A 39 21.81 -3.45 2.54
CA HIS A 39 21.64 -3.99 1.20
C HIS A 39 21.71 -5.51 1.21
N VAL A 40 20.65 -6.18 0.75
CA VAL A 40 20.60 -7.64 0.69
C VAL A 40 20.14 -8.11 -0.68
N THR A 41 20.87 -9.05 -1.25
CA THR A 41 20.44 -9.78 -2.45
C THR A 41 19.65 -11.02 -2.04
N LEU A 42 18.41 -11.13 -2.52
CA LEU A 42 17.47 -12.19 -2.15
C LEU A 42 16.87 -12.87 -3.39
N PRO A 43 16.49 -14.16 -3.30
CA PRO A 43 15.80 -14.85 -4.37
C PRO A 43 14.40 -14.27 -4.61
N LEU A 44 13.95 -14.36 -5.86
CA LEU A 44 12.64 -13.90 -6.30
C LEU A 44 11.86 -15.05 -6.91
N THR A 45 10.57 -15.11 -6.58
CA THR A 45 9.61 -15.96 -7.27
C THR A 45 8.84 -15.15 -8.30
N ASP A 46 8.85 -15.60 -9.56
CA ASP A 46 8.11 -14.92 -10.63
C ASP A 46 6.63 -15.32 -10.59
N LEU A 47 5.75 -14.33 -10.43
CA LEU A 47 4.30 -14.47 -10.42
C LEU A 47 3.69 -14.54 -11.81
N ARG A 48 4.45 -14.26 -12.88
CA ARG A 48 3.93 -14.29 -14.25
C ARG A 48 3.12 -15.55 -14.59
N PRO A 49 3.54 -16.78 -14.19
CA PRO A 49 2.75 -17.99 -14.44
C PRO A 49 1.39 -18.04 -13.74
N SER A 50 1.15 -17.21 -12.72
CA SER A 50 -0.11 -17.14 -11.96
C SER A 50 -1.16 -16.21 -12.56
N LEU A 51 -0.77 -15.30 -13.46
CA LEU A 51 -1.64 -14.23 -13.99
C LEU A 51 -2.93 -14.74 -14.65
N ASP A 52 -2.83 -15.90 -15.31
CA ASP A 52 -3.91 -16.49 -16.11
C ASP A 52 -4.63 -17.63 -15.38
N LEU A 53 -4.26 -17.92 -14.12
CA LEU A 53 -4.87 -19.01 -13.32
C LEU A 53 -6.18 -18.61 -12.64
N GLY A 54 -6.50 -17.31 -12.58
CA GLY A 54 -7.71 -16.83 -11.90
C GLY A 54 -7.76 -17.33 -10.45
N GLU A 55 -8.85 -17.99 -10.07
CA GLU A 55 -9.06 -18.54 -8.72
C GLU A 55 -8.16 -19.74 -8.39
N ASP A 56 -7.59 -20.39 -9.41
CA ASP A 56 -6.61 -21.48 -9.22
C ASP A 56 -5.19 -20.94 -8.92
N SER A 57 -5.02 -19.61 -8.85
CA SER A 57 -3.75 -18.99 -8.47
C SER A 57 -3.31 -19.48 -7.08
N PRO A 58 -2.05 -19.94 -6.91
CA PRO A 58 -1.54 -20.30 -5.59
C PRO A 58 -1.40 -19.07 -4.68
N TYR A 59 -1.37 -17.87 -5.26
CA TYR A 59 -1.30 -16.59 -4.56
C TYR A 59 -2.68 -15.95 -4.49
N ASN A 60 -3.25 -15.90 -3.29
CA ASN A 60 -4.54 -15.29 -3.02
C ASN A 60 -4.44 -14.31 -1.84
N LEU A 61 -5.40 -13.39 -1.78
CA LEU A 61 -5.44 -12.31 -0.79
C LEU A 61 -5.50 -12.87 0.64
N GLN A 62 -6.41 -13.82 0.91
CA GLN A 62 -6.64 -14.35 2.26
C GLN A 62 -5.39 -14.96 2.93
N VAL A 63 -4.53 -15.62 2.15
CA VAL A 63 -3.32 -16.28 2.67
C VAL A 63 -2.08 -15.41 2.51
N HIS A 64 -1.93 -14.74 1.37
CA HIS A 64 -0.66 -14.12 0.99
C HIS A 64 -0.65 -12.62 1.20
N GLY A 65 -1.79 -11.96 1.34
CA GLY A 65 -1.85 -10.49 1.34
C GLY A 65 -1.81 -9.90 -0.08
N PHE A 66 -1.75 -10.73 -1.13
CA PHE A 66 -1.61 -10.25 -2.51
C PHE A 66 -2.07 -11.27 -3.54
N THR A 67 -2.32 -10.78 -4.75
CA THR A 67 -2.50 -11.62 -5.94
C THR A 67 -2.16 -10.84 -7.22
N ALA A 68 -2.09 -11.53 -8.35
CA ALA A 68 -1.88 -10.92 -9.66
C ALA A 68 -2.97 -11.37 -10.64
N ARG A 69 -3.41 -10.46 -11.51
CA ARG A 69 -4.45 -10.72 -12.52
C ARG A 69 -4.16 -9.99 -13.81
N ARG A 70 -4.61 -10.57 -14.93
CA ARG A 70 -4.82 -9.80 -16.16
C ARG A 70 -6.01 -8.86 -15.99
N HIS A 71 -5.82 -7.57 -16.23
CA HIS A 71 -6.90 -6.60 -16.27
C HIS A 71 -6.64 -5.56 -17.37
N ALA A 72 -7.52 -5.52 -18.38
CA ALA A 72 -7.48 -4.51 -19.43
C ALA A 72 -7.97 -3.15 -18.91
N SER A 73 -7.55 -2.06 -19.55
CA SER A 73 -8.11 -0.73 -19.31
C SER A 73 -8.40 -0.08 -20.64
N ALA A 74 -9.52 0.65 -20.75
CA ALA A 74 -9.85 1.42 -21.93
C ALA A 74 -8.75 2.46 -22.24
N LEU A 75 -8.06 3.00 -21.23
CA LEU A 75 -6.97 3.96 -21.40
C LEU A 75 -5.72 3.39 -22.09
N HIS A 76 -5.64 2.07 -22.29
CA HIS A 76 -4.60 1.43 -23.10
C HIS A 76 -5.03 1.15 -24.55
N SER A 77 -6.24 1.56 -24.96
CA SER A 77 -6.80 1.31 -26.28
C SER A 77 -7.26 2.60 -26.96
N ALA A 78 -7.29 2.61 -28.30
CA ALA A 78 -7.79 3.76 -29.06
C ALA A 78 -9.25 4.13 -28.64
N PRO A 79 -9.59 5.42 -28.51
CA PRO A 79 -8.80 6.60 -28.93
C PRO A 79 -7.74 7.07 -27.92
N TYR A 80 -7.60 6.40 -26.77
CA TYR A 80 -6.65 6.76 -25.73
C TYR A 80 -5.24 6.22 -26.02
N ASN A 81 -4.25 6.82 -25.37
CA ASN A 81 -2.85 6.45 -25.50
C ASN A 81 -2.10 6.77 -24.20
N ARG A 82 -0.78 6.62 -24.19
CA ARG A 82 0.02 6.89 -22.98
C ARG A 82 -0.21 8.28 -22.38
N ALA A 83 -0.35 9.32 -23.18
CA ALA A 83 -0.59 10.68 -22.66
C ALA A 83 -1.96 10.81 -21.96
N SER A 84 -2.94 9.97 -22.30
CA SER A 84 -4.25 9.95 -21.63
C SER A 84 -4.16 9.63 -20.15
N TRP A 85 -3.12 8.89 -19.72
CA TRP A 85 -2.87 8.59 -18.31
C TRP A 85 -2.41 9.79 -17.50
N ASN A 86 -1.97 10.87 -18.16
CA ASN A 86 -1.63 12.14 -17.50
C ASN A 86 -2.85 13.08 -17.35
N ASN A 87 -4.03 12.65 -17.80
CA ASN A 87 -5.25 13.43 -17.72
C ASN A 87 -6.10 12.98 -16.53
N GLU A 88 -6.13 13.79 -15.47
CA GLU A 88 -6.88 13.47 -14.25
C GLU A 88 -8.36 13.22 -14.48
N LYS A 89 -8.98 13.98 -15.39
CA LYS A 89 -10.39 13.79 -15.74
C LYS A 89 -10.63 12.40 -16.32
N LEU A 90 -9.76 11.94 -17.23
CA LEU A 90 -9.84 10.58 -17.76
C LEU A 90 -9.58 9.50 -16.70
N LEU A 91 -8.66 9.75 -15.76
CA LEU A 91 -8.46 8.84 -14.63
C LEU A 91 -9.73 8.72 -13.78
N ARG A 92 -10.39 9.84 -13.47
CA ARG A 92 -11.61 9.89 -12.66
C ARG A 92 -12.83 9.32 -13.39
N GLU A 93 -12.99 9.61 -14.67
CA GLU A 93 -14.17 9.20 -15.46
C GLU A 93 -14.08 7.77 -15.98
N ILE A 94 -12.88 7.20 -16.12
CA ILE A 94 -12.66 5.89 -16.75
C ILE A 94 -11.92 4.94 -15.81
N TYR A 95 -10.68 5.28 -15.43
CA TYR A 95 -9.82 4.29 -14.78
C TYR A 95 -10.20 3.98 -13.33
N PHE A 96 -10.58 4.99 -12.53
CA PHE A 96 -11.03 4.76 -11.16
C PHE A 96 -12.32 3.92 -11.10
N PRO A 97 -13.34 4.16 -11.95
CA PRO A 97 -14.47 3.24 -12.09
C PRO A 97 -14.06 1.81 -12.47
N GLU A 98 -13.15 1.63 -13.43
CA GLU A 98 -12.62 0.31 -13.80
C GLU A 98 -11.94 -0.38 -12.61
N VAL A 99 -11.16 0.35 -11.81
CA VAL A 99 -10.50 -0.19 -10.60
C VAL A 99 -11.52 -0.57 -9.52
N VAL A 100 -12.56 0.24 -9.32
CA VAL A 100 -13.65 -0.05 -8.37
C VAL A 100 -14.36 -1.34 -8.77
N GLU A 101 -14.76 -1.47 -10.04
CA GLU A 101 -15.41 -2.67 -10.55
C GLU A 101 -14.49 -3.90 -10.44
N PHE A 102 -13.20 -3.74 -10.77
CA PHE A 102 -12.21 -4.80 -10.64
C PHE A 102 -12.08 -5.31 -9.20
N VAL A 103 -11.95 -4.40 -8.23
CA VAL A 103 -11.84 -4.76 -6.80
C VAL A 103 -13.12 -5.45 -6.33
N GLN A 104 -14.31 -4.91 -6.67
CA GLN A 104 -15.58 -5.54 -6.32
C GLN A 104 -15.72 -6.96 -6.89
N ASN A 105 -15.37 -7.16 -8.16
CA ASN A 105 -15.44 -8.46 -8.80
C ASN A 105 -14.44 -9.47 -8.23
N LEU A 106 -13.22 -9.03 -7.93
CA LEU A 106 -12.17 -9.90 -7.38
C LEU A 106 -12.45 -10.31 -5.93
N THR A 107 -13.00 -9.40 -5.13
CA THR A 107 -13.06 -9.54 -3.67
C THR A 107 -14.47 -9.83 -3.14
N GLY A 108 -15.50 -9.57 -3.95
CA GLY A 108 -16.89 -9.64 -3.52
C GLY A 108 -17.32 -8.51 -2.58
N CYS A 109 -16.50 -7.46 -2.39
CA CYS A 109 -16.88 -6.33 -1.55
C CYS A 109 -18.09 -5.60 -2.14
N LYS A 110 -18.95 -5.06 -1.26
CA LYS A 110 -20.15 -4.32 -1.70
C LYS A 110 -19.85 -2.88 -2.02
N LYS A 111 -18.85 -2.30 -1.34
CA LYS A 111 -18.43 -0.91 -1.52
C LYS A 111 -16.92 -0.84 -1.63
N ALA A 112 -16.45 -0.14 -2.65
CA ALA A 112 -15.04 0.21 -2.82
C ALA A 112 -14.95 1.73 -3.05
N VAL A 113 -14.00 2.37 -2.36
CA VAL A 113 -13.75 3.81 -2.43
C VAL A 113 -12.29 4.01 -2.78
N VAL A 114 -12.01 4.67 -3.91
CA VAL A 114 -10.63 5.06 -4.25
C VAL A 114 -10.21 6.17 -3.29
N SER A 115 -9.11 5.97 -2.56
CA SER A 115 -8.62 6.91 -1.56
C SER A 115 -7.47 7.78 -2.04
N ALA A 116 -6.63 7.29 -2.96
CA ALA A 116 -5.55 8.06 -3.57
C ALA A 116 -5.08 7.38 -4.86
N ALA A 117 -4.38 8.13 -5.72
CA ALA A 117 -3.60 7.56 -6.80
C ALA A 117 -2.20 8.17 -6.88
N VAL A 118 -1.19 7.36 -7.22
CA VAL A 118 0.20 7.79 -7.38
C VAL A 118 0.73 7.31 -8.71
N VAL A 119 1.09 8.24 -9.59
CA VAL A 119 1.78 7.98 -10.85
C VAL A 119 3.28 8.13 -10.63
N ARG A 120 4.03 7.06 -10.90
CA ARG A 120 5.50 7.06 -10.81
C ARG A 120 6.08 7.00 -12.21
N ASN A 121 6.97 7.95 -12.52
CA ASN A 121 7.52 8.15 -13.87
C ASN A 121 8.95 8.73 -13.87
N ARG A 122 9.61 8.83 -12.70
CA ARG A 122 10.98 9.33 -12.56
C ARG A 122 11.92 8.22 -12.09
N LEU A 123 13.23 8.39 -12.36
CA LEU A 123 14.25 7.61 -11.67
C LEU A 123 14.26 7.97 -10.18
N TYR A 124 14.79 7.07 -9.35
CA TYR A 124 14.99 7.40 -7.94
C TYR A 124 15.92 8.60 -7.75
N SER A 125 15.49 9.54 -6.91
CA SER A 125 16.31 10.64 -6.39
C SER A 125 16.01 10.81 -4.89
N GLU A 126 17.02 11.17 -4.11
CA GLU A 126 16.84 11.49 -2.69
C GLU A 126 16.21 12.88 -2.55
N GLY A 127 15.16 12.99 -1.73
CA GLY A 127 14.32 14.18 -1.68
C GLY A 127 13.33 14.19 -2.84
N ASP A 128 12.06 14.42 -2.54
CA ASP A 128 11.10 14.86 -3.55
C ASP A 128 11.54 16.26 -3.96
N ASP A 129 12.52 16.34 -4.87
CA ASP A 129 12.78 17.56 -5.60
C ASP A 129 11.50 17.84 -6.38
N SER A 130 10.66 18.69 -5.78
CA SER A 130 9.83 19.65 -6.50
C SER A 130 10.78 20.58 -7.28
N SER A 131 11.56 20.02 -8.20
CA SER A 131 12.37 20.76 -9.14
C SER A 131 11.38 21.40 -10.10
N VAL A 132 11.08 22.67 -9.86
CA VAL A 132 10.39 23.55 -10.81
C VAL A 132 11.12 23.44 -12.15
N PRO A 133 10.52 22.87 -13.21
CA PRO A 133 11.14 22.88 -14.52
C PRO A 133 11.17 24.33 -15.02
N GLU A 134 12.25 24.71 -15.71
CA GLU A 134 12.32 25.96 -16.45
C GLU A 134 11.09 26.10 -17.36
N PRO A 135 10.52 27.31 -17.51
CA PRO A 135 9.32 27.50 -18.32
C PRO A 135 9.62 27.10 -19.77
N GLU A 136 8.98 26.04 -20.24
CA GLU A 136 8.97 25.71 -21.67
C GLU A 136 8.34 26.89 -22.42
N ALA A 137 9.19 27.62 -23.15
CA ALA A 137 8.78 28.64 -24.09
C ALA A 137 8.10 27.95 -25.29
N ASN A 138 6.80 27.65 -25.15
CA ASN A 138 5.76 27.49 -26.20
C ASN A 138 4.68 26.43 -25.89
N ALA A 139 4.23 26.28 -24.64
CA ALA A 139 2.98 25.56 -24.37
C ALA A 139 1.78 26.50 -24.52
N GLN A 140 0.87 26.20 -25.44
CA GLN A 140 -0.44 26.87 -25.53
C GLN A 140 -1.22 26.62 -24.23
N PRO A 141 -2.08 27.57 -23.79
CA PRO A 141 -2.88 27.37 -22.59
C PRO A 141 -3.98 26.36 -22.91
N GLU A 142 -3.72 25.09 -22.65
CA GLU A 142 -4.79 24.10 -22.57
C GLU A 142 -5.70 24.49 -21.41
N VAL A 143 -7.00 24.57 -21.67
CA VAL A 143 -8.02 24.80 -20.67
C VAL A 143 -8.01 23.59 -19.74
N LEU A 144 -7.21 23.66 -18.67
CA LEU A 144 -7.17 22.66 -17.62
C LEU A 144 -8.47 22.78 -16.81
N ASP A 145 -9.32 21.77 -16.95
CA ASP A 145 -10.37 21.46 -15.97
C ASP A 145 -9.63 21.13 -14.66
N ASP A 146 -9.42 22.13 -13.79
CA ASP A 146 -8.59 21.98 -12.59
C ASP A 146 -9.30 21.05 -11.59
N THR A 147 -9.03 19.75 -11.70
CA THR A 147 -9.54 18.71 -10.80
C THR A 147 -8.60 18.41 -9.64
N SER A 148 -7.53 19.18 -9.46
CA SER A 148 -6.49 18.91 -8.46
C SER A 148 -7.00 19.01 -7.02
N HIS A 149 -8.07 19.78 -6.81
CA HIS A 149 -8.75 19.95 -5.53
C HIS A 149 -9.77 18.84 -5.22
N LEU A 150 -10.05 17.94 -6.17
CA LEU A 150 -11.05 16.89 -6.00
C LEU A 150 -10.45 15.66 -5.32
N PHE A 151 -11.24 15.03 -4.45
CA PHE A 151 -10.96 13.70 -3.92
C PHE A 151 -11.30 12.62 -4.97
N PRO A 152 -10.54 11.50 -5.04
CA PRO A 152 -9.26 11.26 -4.37
C PRO A 152 -8.12 12.13 -4.95
N PRO A 153 -7.08 12.46 -4.15
CA PRO A 153 -5.88 13.11 -4.66
C PRO A 153 -5.12 12.22 -5.64
N ILE A 154 -4.50 12.84 -6.65
CA ILE A 154 -3.69 12.16 -7.66
C ILE A 154 -2.30 12.79 -7.65
N PHE A 155 -1.28 12.01 -7.29
CA PHE A 155 0.11 12.46 -7.20
C PHE A 155 0.91 12.00 -8.42
N GLY A 156 1.94 12.77 -8.82
CA GLY A 156 2.85 12.38 -9.91
C GLY A 156 2.30 12.46 -11.33
N ASN A 157 1.10 13.01 -11.47
CA ASN A 157 0.40 13.10 -12.74
C ASN A 157 0.78 14.34 -13.58
N SER A 158 1.60 15.23 -13.01
CA SER A 158 2.13 16.43 -13.66
C SER A 158 3.65 16.30 -13.85
N VAL A 159 4.21 17.03 -14.82
CA VAL A 159 5.67 17.08 -15.04
C VAL A 159 6.40 17.66 -13.83
N LYS A 160 5.75 18.54 -13.05
CA LYS A 160 6.34 19.23 -11.90
C LYS A 160 6.41 18.33 -10.66
N ASP A 161 5.44 17.43 -10.50
CA ASP A 161 5.25 16.64 -9.28
C ASP A 161 5.59 15.16 -9.46
N GLY A 162 6.34 14.82 -10.51
CA GLY A 162 6.66 13.43 -10.84
C GLY A 162 7.29 12.68 -9.66
N VAL A 163 6.76 11.50 -9.38
CA VAL A 163 7.13 10.72 -8.20
C VAL A 163 8.07 9.58 -8.60
N CYS A 164 9.11 9.34 -7.82
CA CYS A 164 10.05 8.24 -8.05
C CYS A 164 9.56 6.90 -7.44
N PRO A 165 10.09 5.74 -7.87
CA PRO A 165 9.97 4.48 -7.14
C PRO A 165 10.41 4.60 -5.68
N ALA A 166 9.84 3.78 -4.78
CA ALA A 166 10.26 3.74 -3.37
C ALA A 166 11.10 2.47 -3.11
N PRO A 167 12.44 2.53 -3.23
CA PRO A 167 13.32 1.39 -2.98
C PRO A 167 13.61 1.22 -1.48
N LYS A 168 12.53 1.13 -0.70
CA LYS A 168 12.52 1.05 0.77
C LYS A 168 11.61 -0.12 1.12
N VAL A 169 12.05 -1.10 1.91
CA VAL A 169 11.17 -2.23 2.28
C VAL A 169 10.18 -1.75 3.33
N HIS A 170 8.88 -1.80 3.01
CA HIS A 170 7.82 -1.27 3.87
C HIS A 170 6.46 -1.95 3.65
N LEU A 171 5.53 -1.67 4.57
CA LEU A 171 4.09 -1.87 4.45
C LEU A 171 3.41 -0.60 4.95
N ASP A 172 2.58 0.04 4.13
CA ASP A 172 2.04 1.38 4.37
C ASP A 172 1.22 1.53 5.66
N CYS A 173 0.61 0.45 6.14
CA CYS A 173 -0.24 0.50 7.32
C CYS A 173 0.16 -0.57 8.32
N THR A 174 0.34 -0.16 9.57
CA THR A 174 0.09 -1.07 10.69
C THR A 174 -1.42 -1.20 10.92
N PRO A 175 -1.89 -2.15 11.74
CA PRO A 175 -3.29 -2.17 12.11
C PRO A 175 -3.80 -0.89 12.78
N LYS A 176 -2.93 -0.20 13.55
CA LYS A 176 -3.22 1.14 14.08
C LYS A 176 -3.34 2.16 12.95
N GLY A 177 -2.42 2.13 11.99
CA GLY A 177 -2.44 3.02 10.82
C GLY A 177 -3.70 2.87 9.97
N ALA A 178 -4.11 1.63 9.66
CA ALA A 178 -5.31 1.36 8.88
C ALA A 178 -6.59 1.87 9.56
N ARG A 179 -6.70 1.66 10.87
CA ARG A 179 -7.83 2.15 11.67
C ARG A 179 -7.86 3.67 11.80
N HIS A 180 -6.71 4.34 11.83
CA HIS A 180 -6.66 5.79 11.71
C HIS A 180 -7.06 6.26 10.32
N HIS A 181 -6.61 5.57 9.25
CA HIS A 181 -6.93 5.93 7.87
C HIS A 181 -8.44 5.98 7.64
N ILE A 182 -9.18 4.94 8.05
CA ILE A 182 -10.64 4.93 7.91
C ILE A 182 -11.36 5.95 8.80
N ARG A 183 -10.71 6.53 9.83
CA ARG A 183 -11.34 7.50 10.76
C ARG A 183 -10.97 8.95 10.49
N ARG A 184 -9.78 9.21 9.93
CA ARG A 184 -9.16 10.54 9.88
C ARG A 184 -8.89 11.05 8.48
N TYR A 185 -8.63 10.15 7.52
CA TYR A 185 -8.07 10.54 6.22
C TYR A 185 -9.03 11.41 5.39
N HIS A 186 -10.19 10.88 5.01
CA HIS A 186 -11.17 11.59 4.20
C HIS A 186 -12.60 11.12 4.47
N SER A 187 -13.56 12.06 4.47
CA SER A 187 -14.98 11.79 4.76
C SER A 187 -15.60 10.72 3.88
N GLU A 188 -15.25 10.62 2.59
CA GLU A 188 -15.77 9.55 1.73
C GLU A 188 -15.38 8.14 2.20
N VAL A 189 -14.12 7.96 2.63
CA VAL A 189 -13.64 6.69 3.20
C VAL A 189 -14.29 6.45 4.55
N THR A 190 -14.33 7.46 5.42
CA THR A 190 -14.89 7.34 6.77
C THR A 190 -16.37 7.02 6.77
N LEU A 191 -17.15 7.66 5.90
CA LEU A 191 -18.59 7.38 5.75
C LEU A 191 -18.84 6.00 5.15
N ALA A 192 -17.93 5.49 4.32
CA ALA A 192 -17.99 4.10 3.85
C ALA A 192 -17.66 3.08 4.95
N ALA A 193 -16.78 3.46 5.87
CA ALA A 193 -16.35 2.64 7.01
C ALA A 193 -17.23 2.80 8.26
N ALA A 194 -18.35 3.54 8.21
CA ALA A 194 -19.10 3.91 9.40
C ALA A 194 -19.49 2.71 10.27
N ASP A 195 -20.03 1.65 9.66
CA ASP A 195 -20.45 0.44 10.39
C ASP A 195 -19.26 -0.28 11.06
N VAL A 196 -18.09 -0.31 10.40
CA VAL A 196 -16.84 -0.84 10.97
C VAL A 196 -16.43 -0.02 12.18
N ILE A 197 -16.35 1.30 12.01
CA ILE A 197 -15.88 2.24 13.04
C ILE A 197 -16.79 2.19 14.26
N GLU A 198 -18.11 2.19 14.06
CA GLU A 198 -19.08 2.10 15.14
C GLU A 198 -18.98 0.77 15.88
N ALA A 199 -18.75 -0.33 15.16
CA ALA A 199 -18.59 -1.64 15.76
C ALA A 199 -17.29 -1.75 16.58
N GLU A 200 -16.17 -1.28 16.05
CA GLU A 200 -14.92 -1.18 16.81
C GLU A 200 -15.06 -0.24 18.02
N ASN A 201 -15.73 0.90 17.86
CA ASN A 201 -15.95 1.85 18.95
C ASN A 201 -16.72 1.22 20.11
N ARG A 202 -17.72 0.36 19.85
CA ARG A 202 -18.45 -0.36 20.92
C ARG A 202 -17.53 -1.28 21.72
N LEU A 203 -16.61 -1.97 21.05
CA LEU A 203 -15.61 -2.83 21.72
C LEU A 203 -14.66 -1.99 22.56
N LEU A 204 -14.13 -0.90 22.00
CA LEU A 204 -13.22 0.00 22.71
C LEU A 204 -13.89 0.62 23.95
N GLU A 205 -15.15 1.05 23.85
CA GLU A 205 -15.94 1.58 24.98
C GLU A 205 -16.22 0.52 26.06
N SER A 206 -16.24 -0.76 25.70
CA SER A 206 -16.37 -1.87 26.65
C SER A 206 -15.08 -2.23 27.38
N GLY A 207 -13.96 -1.58 27.01
CA GLY A 207 -12.64 -1.80 27.63
C GLY A 207 -11.72 -2.74 26.86
N ILE A 208 -12.05 -3.10 25.61
CA ILE A 208 -11.10 -3.79 24.71
C ILE A 208 -10.06 -2.78 24.24
N GLU A 209 -8.78 -3.15 24.26
CA GLU A 209 -7.69 -2.31 23.78
C GLU A 209 -7.52 -2.45 22.26
N TRP A 210 -6.92 -1.44 21.61
CA TRP A 210 -6.75 -1.42 20.15
C TRP A 210 -6.04 -2.66 19.59
N ASN A 211 -5.01 -3.14 20.28
CA ASN A 211 -4.24 -4.30 19.87
C ASN A 211 -5.05 -5.61 19.96
N ASP A 212 -6.13 -5.62 20.73
CA ASP A 212 -6.96 -6.81 21.00
C ASP A 212 -8.25 -6.84 20.16
N LEU A 213 -8.52 -5.79 19.38
CA LEU A 213 -9.66 -5.77 18.45
C LEU A 213 -9.63 -6.95 17.47
N LYS A 214 -8.43 -7.34 17.03
CA LYS A 214 -8.18 -8.50 16.14
C LYS A 214 -8.77 -9.80 16.67
N ASP A 215 -8.86 -9.96 17.98
CA ASP A 215 -9.34 -11.17 18.63
C ASP A 215 -10.87 -11.17 18.82
N ASN A 216 -11.56 -10.10 18.38
CA ASN A 216 -12.99 -9.89 18.56
C ASN A 216 -13.76 -9.69 17.23
N TYR A 217 -13.08 -9.73 16.07
CA TYR A 217 -13.73 -9.45 14.79
C TYR A 217 -14.82 -10.44 14.39
N ASP A 218 -14.68 -11.72 14.78
CA ASP A 218 -15.68 -12.76 14.49
C ASP A 218 -16.97 -12.61 15.31
N GLY A 219 -16.99 -11.72 16.30
CA GLY A 219 -18.07 -11.61 17.27
C GLY A 219 -18.09 -12.80 18.23
N ASP A 220 -19.24 -13.02 18.87
CA ASP A 220 -19.44 -14.17 19.73
C ASP A 220 -19.62 -15.47 18.92
N LYS A 221 -19.79 -16.60 19.61
CA LYS A 221 -20.03 -17.92 19.00
C LYS A 221 -21.28 -18.01 18.11
N HIS A 222 -22.17 -17.03 18.17
CA HIS A 222 -23.37 -16.91 17.35
C HIS A 222 -23.21 -15.86 16.21
N GLY A 223 -22.03 -15.23 16.11
CA GLY A 223 -21.75 -14.14 15.19
C GLY A 223 -22.34 -12.79 15.63
N GLU A 224 -22.89 -12.71 16.84
CA GLU A 224 -23.37 -11.44 17.38
C GLU A 224 -22.18 -10.55 17.71
N GLY A 225 -22.23 -9.29 17.27
CA GLY A 225 -21.13 -8.35 17.44
C GLY A 225 -19.98 -8.52 16.45
N LYS A 226 -20.14 -9.32 15.37
CA LYS A 226 -19.15 -9.39 14.28
C LYS A 226 -18.82 -7.98 13.77
N ILE A 227 -17.53 -7.68 13.65
CA ILE A 227 -17.07 -6.44 13.02
C ILE A 227 -17.13 -6.63 11.51
N PRO A 228 -17.73 -5.69 10.74
CA PRO A 228 -17.74 -5.79 9.29
C PRO A 228 -16.32 -5.89 8.72
N HIS A 229 -16.16 -6.70 7.67
CA HIS A 229 -14.88 -6.87 6.98
C HIS A 229 -14.54 -5.58 6.22
N PHE A 230 -13.30 -5.14 6.37
CA PHE A 230 -12.73 -4.10 5.53
C PHE A 230 -11.27 -4.41 5.19
N ALA A 231 -10.85 -3.91 4.04
CA ALA A 231 -9.48 -4.03 3.56
C ALA A 231 -9.06 -2.74 2.86
N LEU A 232 -7.77 -2.45 2.93
CA LEU A 232 -7.11 -1.40 2.17
C LEU A 232 -6.23 -2.07 1.12
N PHE A 233 -6.42 -1.70 -0.14
CA PHE A 233 -5.69 -2.25 -1.27
C PHE A 233 -4.85 -1.18 -1.96
N SER A 234 -3.74 -1.61 -2.57
CA SER A 234 -2.99 -0.90 -3.58
C SER A 234 -3.09 -1.70 -4.88
N ILE A 235 -3.75 -1.11 -5.88
CA ILE A 235 -3.92 -1.67 -7.22
C ILE A 235 -2.85 -1.09 -8.11
N TRP A 236 -1.82 -1.89 -8.38
CA TRP A 236 -0.63 -1.43 -9.07
C TRP A 236 -0.62 -1.91 -10.52
N ARG A 237 -0.52 -0.95 -11.44
CA ARG A 237 -0.50 -1.17 -12.89
C ARG A 237 0.71 -0.48 -13.52
N PRO A 238 1.49 -1.17 -14.36
CA PRO A 238 2.49 -0.49 -15.17
C PRO A 238 1.83 0.17 -16.40
N LEU A 239 2.35 1.32 -16.83
CA LEU A 239 1.86 2.07 -17.99
C LEU A 239 2.64 1.72 -19.28
N LYS A 240 3.78 1.06 -19.12
CA LYS A 240 4.60 0.45 -20.16
C LYS A 240 5.30 -0.79 -19.60
N THR A 241 5.87 -1.64 -20.46
CA THR A 241 6.63 -2.81 -19.99
C THR A 241 7.72 -2.40 -19.00
N VAL A 242 7.78 -3.10 -17.87
CA VAL A 242 8.76 -2.82 -16.82
C VAL A 242 10.08 -3.52 -17.12
N HIS A 243 11.12 -2.70 -17.31
CA HIS A 243 12.50 -3.16 -17.53
C HIS A 243 13.47 -2.73 -16.42
N ARG A 244 13.03 -1.85 -15.53
CA ARG A 244 13.83 -1.26 -14.46
C ARG A 244 12.99 -0.98 -13.24
N ASP A 245 13.62 -1.13 -12.08
CA ASP A 245 13.08 -0.87 -10.75
C ASP A 245 11.73 -1.57 -10.56
N PRO A 246 11.54 -2.87 -10.84
CA PRO A 246 10.25 -3.56 -10.65
C PRO A 246 9.71 -3.46 -9.23
N LEU A 247 8.42 -3.79 -9.06
CA LEU A 247 7.78 -3.87 -7.75
C LEU A 247 7.85 -5.31 -7.24
N ALA A 248 8.48 -5.50 -6.08
CA ALA A 248 8.47 -6.76 -5.35
C ALA A 248 7.47 -6.70 -4.22
N ILE A 249 6.88 -7.86 -3.92
CA ILE A 249 5.91 -8.05 -2.85
C ILE A 249 6.18 -9.35 -2.10
N SER A 250 5.87 -9.37 -0.81
CA SER A 250 5.98 -10.54 0.05
C SER A 250 4.87 -10.52 1.09
N SER A 251 4.43 -11.69 1.53
CA SER A 251 3.40 -11.78 2.56
C SER A 251 3.95 -11.27 3.88
N ALA A 252 3.21 -10.39 4.56
CA ALA A 252 3.59 -9.97 5.91
C ALA A 252 3.73 -11.21 6.83
N ALA A 253 2.87 -12.22 6.67
CA ALA A 253 2.93 -13.43 7.49
C ALA A 253 4.22 -14.27 7.33
N SER A 254 5.13 -13.93 6.41
CA SER A 254 6.43 -14.61 6.31
C SER A 254 7.52 -13.96 7.18
N PHE A 255 7.38 -12.69 7.56
CA PHE A 255 8.43 -11.92 8.23
C PHE A 255 8.43 -12.23 9.74
N PRO A 256 9.58 -12.58 10.33
CA PRO A 256 9.69 -12.73 11.78
C PRO A 256 9.30 -11.44 12.52
N VAL A 257 8.69 -11.56 13.70
CA VAL A 257 8.32 -10.41 14.57
C VAL A 257 9.50 -9.46 14.80
N SER A 258 10.70 -10.02 14.92
CA SER A 258 11.95 -9.29 15.16
C SER A 258 12.35 -8.35 14.01
N ASP A 259 11.77 -8.55 12.82
CA ASP A 259 12.09 -7.81 11.61
C ASP A 259 11.15 -6.63 11.39
N TYR A 260 10.00 -6.59 12.05
CA TYR A 260 9.06 -5.48 11.98
C TYR A 260 9.54 -4.26 12.76
N VAL A 261 9.51 -3.11 12.10
CA VAL A 261 9.82 -1.81 12.73
C VAL A 261 8.66 -0.85 12.49
N PRO A 262 7.84 -0.55 13.51
CA PRO A 262 6.84 0.49 13.39
C PRO A 262 7.51 1.84 13.10
N SER A 263 6.98 2.56 12.12
CA SER A 263 7.45 3.90 11.72
C SER A 263 6.29 4.87 11.78
N ASP A 264 6.48 5.96 12.54
CA ASP A 264 5.49 7.02 12.65
C ASP A 264 5.50 7.88 11.38
N GLN A 265 4.29 8.12 10.88
CA GLN A 265 4.02 8.82 9.62
C GLN A 265 2.98 9.91 9.83
N ARG A 266 2.88 10.85 8.89
CA ARG A 266 1.80 11.85 8.84
C ARG A 266 0.95 11.64 7.60
N GLU A 267 -0.35 11.86 7.75
CA GLU A 267 -1.31 11.91 6.65
C GLU A 267 -2.23 13.12 6.82
N PRO A 268 -2.80 13.67 5.73
CA PRO A 268 -3.80 14.73 5.82
C PRO A 268 -5.04 14.26 6.58
N THR A 269 -5.69 15.18 7.29
CA THR A 269 -6.96 14.91 7.98
C THR A 269 -8.10 15.71 7.38
N ASP A 270 -9.26 15.09 7.23
CA ASP A 270 -10.48 15.79 6.82
C ASP A 270 -11.31 16.21 8.05
N HIS A 271 -11.37 17.51 8.29
CA HIS A 271 -12.11 18.08 9.42
C HIS A 271 -13.64 18.09 9.24
N SER A 272 -14.15 17.71 8.06
CA SER A 272 -15.59 17.57 7.81
C SER A 272 -16.18 16.26 8.33
N ILE A 273 -15.33 15.32 8.76
CA ILE A 273 -15.75 14.01 9.26
C ILE A 273 -16.64 14.17 10.53
N PRO A 274 -17.79 13.47 10.62
CA PRO A 274 -18.62 13.49 11.81
C PRO A 274 -17.88 13.07 13.08
N ALA A 275 -18.04 13.84 14.17
CA ALA A 275 -17.27 13.66 15.40
C ALA A 275 -17.31 12.24 16.00
N HIS A 276 -18.45 11.53 15.87
CA HIS A 276 -18.60 10.17 16.39
C HIS A 276 -17.82 9.11 15.60
N LEU A 277 -17.48 9.39 14.33
CA LEU A 277 -16.61 8.55 13.49
C LEU A 277 -15.14 8.99 13.58
N TYR A 278 -14.90 10.29 13.79
CA TYR A 278 -13.57 10.87 13.90
C TYR A 278 -12.86 10.51 15.22
N ARG A 279 -13.63 10.28 16.29
CA ARG A 279 -13.09 10.04 17.64
C ARG A 279 -12.20 8.78 17.69
N ILE A 280 -11.17 8.85 18.53
CA ILE A 280 -10.30 7.73 18.88
C ILE A 280 -10.54 7.42 20.34
N ILE A 281 -10.91 6.17 20.64
CA ILE A 281 -11.31 5.71 21.98
C ILE A 281 -10.20 4.82 22.50
N GLY A 282 -9.63 5.14 23.68
CA GLY A 282 -8.63 4.30 24.34
C GLY A 282 -7.21 4.47 23.79
N ASP A 283 -6.43 5.33 24.45
CA ASP A 283 -4.97 5.21 24.57
C ASP A 283 -4.58 5.92 25.88
N ASN A 284 -4.67 5.22 27.02
CA ASN A 284 -4.54 5.82 28.36
C ASN A 284 -3.14 6.44 28.65
N ASN A 285 -2.18 6.34 27.73
CA ASN A 285 -0.88 7.03 27.77
C ASN A 285 -0.76 8.22 26.81
N SER A 286 -1.71 8.39 25.89
CA SER A 286 -1.85 9.62 25.15
C SER A 286 -2.67 10.56 26.02
N GLN A 287 -2.09 11.67 26.47
CA GLN A 287 -2.90 12.80 26.93
C GLN A 287 -4.04 12.94 25.94
N VAL A 288 -5.28 13.01 26.45
CA VAL A 288 -6.44 13.36 25.66
C VAL A 288 -6.06 14.62 24.90
N ILE A 289 -5.66 14.49 23.63
CA ILE A 289 -5.55 15.65 22.75
C ILE A 289 -7.00 15.98 22.47
N GLU A 290 -7.53 16.84 23.33
CA GLU A 290 -8.84 17.45 23.23
C GLU A 290 -8.99 18.01 21.81
N GLY A 291 -9.82 17.35 21.01
CA GLY A 291 -10.27 17.85 19.73
C GLY A 291 -9.17 18.02 18.67
N PRO A 292 -9.57 18.36 17.43
CA PRO A 292 -8.62 18.79 16.42
C PRO A 292 -7.92 20.04 16.96
N ASN A 293 -6.59 20.00 17.05
CA ASN A 293 -5.84 21.24 16.98
C ASN A 293 -6.17 21.82 15.60
N LYS A 294 -7.06 22.82 15.53
CA LYS A 294 -7.62 23.35 14.25
C LYS A 294 -6.57 23.90 13.28
N ASN A 295 -5.30 23.88 13.67
CA ASN A 295 -4.15 24.33 12.90
C ASN A 295 -3.24 23.16 12.45
N ASP A 296 -3.58 21.91 12.75
CA ASP A 296 -2.87 20.73 12.26
C ASP A 296 -3.74 20.00 11.24
N ASP A 297 -3.52 20.28 9.96
CA ASP A 297 -4.21 19.66 8.82
C ASP A 297 -3.74 18.21 8.56
N THR A 298 -3.03 17.61 9.52
CA THR A 298 -2.54 16.23 9.45
C THR A 298 -2.78 15.47 10.75
N TYR A 299 -2.73 14.14 10.69
CA TYR A 299 -2.76 13.26 11.85
C TYR A 299 -1.58 12.28 11.81
N GLN A 300 -1.16 11.82 12.99
CA GLN A 300 -0.12 10.82 13.11
C GLN A 300 -0.69 9.42 12.83
N THR A 301 -0.08 8.72 11.89
CA THR A 301 -0.37 7.32 11.53
C THR A 301 0.89 6.47 11.67
N GLN A 302 0.80 5.18 11.36
CA GLN A 302 1.92 4.27 11.50
C GLN A 302 1.97 3.26 10.36
N SER A 303 3.17 3.03 9.83
CA SER A 303 3.50 2.01 8.85
C SER A 303 4.48 1.00 9.45
N TYR A 304 4.78 -0.09 8.73
CA TYR A 304 5.91 -0.95 9.05
C TYR A 304 7.04 -0.74 8.05
N LEU A 305 8.26 -0.65 8.58
CA LEU A 305 9.50 -0.91 7.86
C LEU A 305 10.00 -2.30 8.25
N ALA A 306 11.00 -2.80 7.55
CA ALA A 306 11.62 -4.08 7.87
C ALA A 306 13.14 -3.98 8.03
N TYR A 307 13.68 -4.76 8.96
CA TYR A 307 15.08 -5.15 8.97
C TYR A 307 15.33 -6.28 7.96
N ALA A 308 16.58 -6.48 7.56
CA ALA A 308 16.99 -7.57 6.67
C ALA A 308 16.87 -8.96 7.34
N PRO A 309 16.55 -10.03 6.59
CA PRO A 309 16.36 -11.36 7.18
C PRO A 309 17.67 -11.88 7.81
N GLN A 310 17.57 -12.52 8.99
CA GLN A 310 18.73 -13.05 9.73
C GLN A 310 18.97 -14.55 9.50
N ASP A 311 18.01 -15.27 8.93
CA ASP A 311 18.11 -16.70 8.73
C ASP A 311 19.20 -17.03 7.70
N GLU A 312 19.94 -18.12 7.95
CA GLU A 312 21.09 -18.52 7.12
C GLU A 312 20.68 -18.77 5.66
N GLU A 313 19.47 -19.26 5.46
CA GLU A 313 18.90 -19.57 4.14
C GLU A 313 18.34 -18.33 3.43
N LYS A 314 18.18 -17.20 4.13
CA LYS A 314 17.56 -15.96 3.66
C LYS A 314 16.19 -16.18 3.01
N ALA A 315 15.43 -17.12 3.56
CA ALA A 315 14.15 -17.58 3.06
C ALA A 315 12.96 -16.99 3.82
N SER A 316 13.17 -16.32 4.96
CA SER A 316 12.08 -15.74 5.75
C SER A 316 11.32 -14.64 4.99
N HIS A 317 12.00 -13.91 4.10
CA HIS A 317 11.37 -12.89 3.25
C HIS A 317 11.13 -13.46 1.86
N GLY A 318 9.99 -14.15 1.69
CA GLY A 318 9.59 -14.79 0.43
C GLY A 318 9.17 -13.77 -0.64
N TRP A 319 10.14 -13.17 -1.33
CA TRP A 319 9.88 -12.13 -2.32
C TRP A 319 9.34 -12.67 -3.65
N HIS A 320 8.37 -11.95 -4.17
CA HIS A 320 7.71 -12.22 -5.45
C HIS A 320 7.72 -10.96 -6.32
N TYR A 321 7.73 -11.14 -7.64
CA TYR A 321 7.62 -10.06 -8.62
C TYR A 321 7.03 -10.60 -9.93
N ILE A 322 6.74 -9.74 -10.91
CA ILE A 322 6.33 -10.18 -12.25
C ILE A 322 7.43 -9.81 -13.25
N SER A 323 8.02 -10.81 -13.91
CA SER A 323 9.01 -10.56 -14.97
C SER A 323 8.38 -9.92 -16.20
N GLU A 324 9.08 -8.95 -16.80
CA GLU A 324 8.64 -8.18 -17.97
C GLU A 324 7.15 -7.76 -17.87
N GLN A 325 6.79 -7.22 -16.70
CA GLN A 325 5.39 -6.93 -16.36
C GLN A 325 4.78 -5.99 -17.40
N GLN A 326 3.72 -6.46 -18.06
CA GLN A 326 3.02 -5.74 -19.11
C GLN A 326 1.94 -4.84 -18.53
N PRO A 327 1.46 -3.82 -19.27
CA PRO A 327 0.39 -2.95 -18.78
C PRO A 327 -0.91 -3.64 -18.36
N SER A 328 -1.17 -4.84 -18.87
CA SER A 328 -2.31 -5.67 -18.46
C SER A 328 -2.10 -6.44 -17.16
N ASP A 329 -0.87 -6.54 -16.66
CA ASP A 329 -0.48 -7.44 -15.58
C ASP A 329 -0.58 -6.66 -14.27
N VAL A 330 -1.75 -6.71 -13.65
CA VAL A 330 -2.08 -5.92 -12.46
C VAL A 330 -1.76 -6.69 -11.20
N LEU A 331 -1.07 -6.02 -10.29
CA LEU A 331 -0.77 -6.52 -8.96
C LEU A 331 -1.77 -5.95 -7.96
N VAL A 332 -2.37 -6.81 -7.17
CA VAL A 332 -3.31 -6.45 -6.10
C VAL A 332 -2.63 -6.71 -4.78
N ILE A 333 -2.41 -5.66 -4.02
CA ILE A 333 -1.62 -5.68 -2.77
C ILE A 333 -2.54 -5.27 -1.64
N GLN A 334 -2.68 -6.07 -0.59
CA GLN A 334 -3.33 -5.63 0.64
C GLN A 334 -2.33 -4.77 1.42
N LEU A 335 -2.73 -3.52 1.67
CA LEU A 335 -2.08 -2.65 2.64
C LEU A 335 -2.57 -2.96 4.06
N PHE A 336 -3.82 -3.43 4.17
CA PHE A 336 -4.41 -3.92 5.39
C PHE A 336 -5.64 -4.79 5.09
N ASP A 337 -5.94 -5.77 5.94
CA ASP A 337 -7.19 -6.53 5.93
C ASP A 337 -7.49 -7.01 7.36
N ASN A 338 -8.68 -6.68 7.89
CA ASN A 338 -9.00 -7.02 9.28
C ASN A 338 -9.27 -8.51 9.50
N GLU A 339 -9.81 -9.25 8.51
CA GLU A 339 -9.93 -10.70 8.61
C GLU A 339 -8.54 -11.37 8.55
N MET A 340 -7.61 -10.85 7.74
CA MET A 340 -6.23 -11.32 7.75
C MET A 340 -5.54 -11.02 9.09
N GLU A 341 -5.72 -9.82 9.66
CA GLU A 341 -5.21 -9.45 10.99
C GLU A 341 -5.73 -10.41 12.08
N ALA A 342 -6.99 -10.83 12.01
CA ALA A 342 -7.58 -11.77 12.98
C ALA A 342 -6.86 -13.11 13.01
N HIS A 343 -6.45 -13.64 11.85
CA HIS A 343 -6.02 -15.03 11.73
C HIS A 343 -4.52 -15.23 11.47
N ALA A 344 -3.87 -14.29 10.78
CA ALA A 344 -2.45 -14.34 10.49
C ALA A 344 -1.61 -13.72 11.61
N ARG A 345 -0.45 -14.32 11.89
CA ARG A 345 0.49 -13.84 12.89
C ARG A 345 1.89 -13.84 12.31
N ALA A 346 2.68 -12.81 12.62
CA ALA A 346 4.10 -12.80 12.29
C ALA A 346 4.82 -13.98 13.00
N PRO A 347 5.66 -14.76 12.31
CA PRO A 347 6.43 -15.84 12.93
C PRO A 347 7.32 -15.35 14.07
N LEU A 348 7.50 -16.17 15.10
CA LEU A 348 8.57 -15.96 16.07
C LEU A 348 9.89 -16.46 15.48
N GLU A 349 11.02 -15.82 15.84
CA GLU A 349 12.36 -16.18 15.34
C GLU A 349 12.68 -17.68 15.51
N THR A 350 12.21 -18.26 16.61
CA THR A 350 12.44 -19.67 16.96
C THR A 350 11.54 -20.64 16.17
N GLY A 351 10.56 -20.13 15.42
CA GLY A 351 9.51 -20.90 14.75
C GLY A 351 8.52 -21.60 15.68
N ARG A 352 8.62 -21.42 17.01
CA ARG A 352 7.77 -22.09 18.00
C ARG A 352 6.78 -21.15 18.65
N GLY A 353 5.50 -21.49 18.56
CA GLY A 353 4.40 -20.71 19.14
C GLY A 353 3.80 -19.71 18.16
N ARG A 354 2.78 -18.99 18.60
CA ARG A 354 2.17 -17.87 17.86
C ARG A 354 2.60 -16.57 18.52
N SER A 355 3.00 -15.59 17.72
CA SER A 355 3.17 -14.23 18.23
C SER A 355 1.81 -13.60 18.48
N ASP A 356 1.81 -12.51 19.25
CA ASP A 356 0.65 -11.64 19.39
C ASP A 356 0.54 -10.61 18.25
N LEU A 357 1.57 -10.48 17.39
CA LEU A 357 1.55 -9.53 16.29
C LEU A 357 0.66 -10.03 15.16
N GLY A 358 -0.60 -9.57 15.16
CA GLY A 358 -1.52 -9.68 14.03
C GLY A 358 -0.97 -8.94 12.81
N VAL A 359 -0.99 -9.60 11.66
CA VAL A 359 -0.53 -9.01 10.39
C VAL A 359 -1.64 -9.10 9.35
N GLY A 360 -1.89 -8.00 8.65
CA GLY A 360 -2.83 -7.97 7.54
C GLY A 360 -2.21 -7.13 6.44
N GLY A 361 -1.76 -7.75 5.34
CA GLY A 361 -1.16 -7.05 4.21
C GLY A 361 0.09 -7.71 3.64
N ALA A 362 0.73 -7.01 2.70
CA ALA A 362 1.92 -7.45 1.99
C ALA A 362 3.02 -6.38 1.99
N ILE A 363 4.18 -6.76 2.52
CA ILE A 363 5.39 -5.93 2.51
C ILE A 363 5.89 -5.83 1.08
N HIS A 364 6.27 -4.63 0.65
CA HIS A 364 6.65 -4.36 -0.72
C HIS A 364 7.79 -3.36 -0.85
N SER A 365 8.40 -3.35 -2.02
CA SER A 365 9.49 -2.42 -2.34
C SER A 365 9.69 -2.32 -3.85
N ALA A 366 10.05 -1.13 -4.34
CA ALA A 366 10.79 -1.08 -5.60
C ALA A 366 12.17 -1.73 -5.36
N PHE A 367 12.69 -2.46 -6.33
CA PHE A 367 13.98 -3.12 -6.16
C PHE A 367 14.75 -3.18 -7.48
N GLU A 368 16.06 -3.36 -7.39
CA GLU A 368 16.91 -3.52 -8.56
C GLU A 368 17.12 -5.02 -8.81
N LEU A 369 16.93 -5.48 -10.05
CA LEU A 369 17.41 -6.81 -10.44
C LEU A 369 18.94 -6.84 -10.45
N VAL A 370 19.55 -7.99 -10.13
CA VAL A 370 21.03 -8.10 -10.15
C VAL A 370 21.62 -7.81 -11.53
N ASP A 371 20.90 -8.17 -12.58
CA ASP A 371 21.21 -8.01 -14.00
C ASP A 371 20.45 -6.84 -14.66
N GLN A 372 19.91 -5.91 -13.87
CA GLN A 372 19.18 -4.76 -14.37
C GLN A 372 20.04 -3.91 -15.33
N ASP A 373 19.45 -3.47 -16.45
CA ASP A 373 20.07 -2.48 -17.31
C ASP A 373 19.96 -1.08 -16.68
N GLU A 374 21.07 -0.57 -16.16
CA GLU A 374 21.13 0.76 -15.54
C GLU A 374 20.89 1.92 -16.52
N LYS A 375 20.89 1.65 -17.82
CA LYS A 375 20.53 2.64 -18.86
C LYS A 375 19.07 2.57 -19.27
N ALA A 376 18.32 1.58 -18.81
CA ALA A 376 16.90 1.51 -19.07
C ALA A 376 16.19 2.73 -18.48
N GLU A 377 15.17 3.19 -19.21
CA GLU A 377 14.33 4.31 -18.78
C GLU A 377 13.64 4.01 -17.44
N ALA A 378 13.21 5.06 -16.75
CA ALA A 378 12.36 4.91 -15.59
C ALA A 378 11.11 4.09 -15.94
N ARG A 379 10.71 3.20 -15.02
CA ARG A 379 9.39 2.58 -15.11
C ARG A 379 8.31 3.65 -15.07
N GLU A 380 7.19 3.34 -15.69
CA GLU A 380 5.99 4.16 -15.58
C GLU A 380 4.88 3.27 -15.04
N SER A 381 4.24 3.71 -13.96
CA SER A 381 3.22 2.94 -13.26
C SER A 381 2.24 3.85 -12.55
N ILE A 382 1.02 3.35 -12.35
CA ILE A 382 0.02 3.95 -11.47
C ILE A 382 -0.34 2.98 -10.35
N GLU A 383 -0.31 3.49 -9.13
CA GLU A 383 -0.89 2.89 -7.95
C GLU A 383 -2.24 3.55 -7.67
N VAL A 384 -3.29 2.77 -7.47
CA VAL A 384 -4.59 3.26 -7.01
C VAL A 384 -4.91 2.61 -5.67
N ARG A 385 -5.01 3.42 -4.62
CA ARG A 385 -5.37 2.97 -3.27
C ARG A 385 -6.87 2.89 -3.13
N VAL A 386 -7.37 1.79 -2.60
CA VAL A 386 -8.81 1.49 -2.52
C VAL A 386 -9.15 0.97 -1.14
N ALA A 387 -10.14 1.58 -0.48
CA ALA A 387 -10.76 1.03 0.72
C ALA A 387 -12.00 0.21 0.32
N ALA A 388 -12.05 -1.05 0.73
CA ALA A 388 -13.12 -2.01 0.41
C ALA A 388 -13.88 -2.43 1.68
N PHE A 389 -15.20 -2.59 1.57
CA PHE A 389 -16.13 -2.90 2.65
C PHE A 389 -17.19 -3.91 2.21
N TRP A 390 -17.50 -4.88 3.06
CA TRP A 390 -18.40 -6.01 2.75
C TRP A 390 -19.74 -5.96 3.47
#